data_AF-A0A4Q2Z8J3-F1
#
_entry.id   AF-A0A4Q2Z8J3-F1
#
_cell.length_a   1.000
_cell.length_b   1.000
_cell.length_c   1.000
_cell.angle_alpha   90.00
_cell.angle_beta   90.00
_cell.angle_gamma   90.00
#
_symmetry.space_group_name_H-M   'P 1'
#
loop_
_entity.id
_entity.type
_entity.pdbx_description
1 polymer ?
#
loop_
_entity_poly.entity_id
_entity_poly.type
_entity_poly.pdbx_seq_one_letter_code
_entity_poly.pdbx_strand_id
1 'polypeptide(L)'
;MKRTALQRRSAGFTLIDTSLAIGLMAAMVLPILGLLTVGTVEAGKARGKRETAGLRDELRQRLQDPAWPTEAMGGREWKTEVAFDRKGRLIKGEDARPWMKVELEGMAAPGFTSDRFEAVKIRIIGARSEKLLDEAVVQRVKES
;
A
#
# COMPACT_ATOMS: atom_id res chain seq x y z
N MET A 1 -73.94 -1.05 -33.33
CA MET A 1 -72.72 -1.54 -32.66
C MET A 1 -71.51 -1.30 -33.56
N LYS A 2 -70.70 -0.26 -33.32
CA LYS A 2 -69.42 -0.04 -34.01
C LYS A 2 -68.29 -0.39 -33.04
N ARG A 3 -67.51 -1.42 -33.38
CA ARG A 3 -66.36 -1.88 -32.59
C ARG A 3 -65.21 -0.88 -32.78
N THR A 4 -64.91 -0.13 -31.73
CA THR A 4 -63.72 0.72 -31.65
C THR A 4 -62.50 -0.18 -31.50
N ALA A 5 -61.70 -0.31 -32.56
CA ALA A 5 -60.44 -1.02 -32.51
C ALA A 5 -59.46 -0.21 -31.63
N LEU A 6 -59.16 -0.73 -30.45
CA LEU A 6 -58.08 -0.23 -29.60
C LEU A 6 -56.75 -0.46 -30.33
N GLN A 7 -56.22 0.59 -30.98
CA GLN A 7 -54.85 0.60 -31.46
C GLN A 7 -53.90 0.57 -30.25
N ARG A 8 -53.32 -0.60 -29.96
CA ARG A 8 -52.13 -0.69 -29.11
C ARG A 8 -50.97 -0.01 -29.85
N ARG A 9 -50.68 1.24 -29.51
CA ARG A 9 -49.40 1.86 -29.87
C ARG A 9 -48.31 1.18 -29.03
N SER A 10 -47.48 0.36 -29.65
CA SER A 10 -46.17 0.01 -29.10
C SER A 10 -45.37 1.32 -29.03
N ALA A 11 -45.32 1.95 -27.86
CA ALA A 11 -44.44 3.07 -27.61
C ALA A 11 -43.00 2.55 -27.65
N GLY A 12 -42.35 2.62 -28.81
CA GLY A 12 -40.92 2.39 -28.93
C GLY A 12 -40.18 3.49 -28.18
N PHE A 13 -39.13 3.13 -27.45
CA PHE A 13 -38.26 4.10 -26.79
C PHE A 13 -37.60 4.98 -27.86
N THR A 14 -37.65 6.29 -27.68
CA THR A 14 -36.95 7.21 -28.58
C THR A 14 -35.45 7.17 -28.30
N LEU A 15 -34.65 7.62 -29.26
CA LEU A 15 -33.19 7.73 -29.09
C LEU A 15 -32.83 8.65 -27.91
N ILE A 16 -33.70 9.63 -27.63
CA ILE A 16 -33.59 10.57 -26.51
C ILE A 16 -33.88 9.87 -25.19
N ASP A 17 -34.93 9.04 -25.12
CA ASP A 17 -35.23 8.27 -23.89
C ASP A 17 -34.09 7.31 -23.54
N THR A 18 -33.48 6.72 -24.57
CA THR A 18 -32.35 5.78 -24.41
C THR A 18 -31.09 6.50 -23.93
N SER A 19 -30.77 7.67 -24.51
CA SER A 19 -29.60 8.45 -24.09
C SER A 19 -29.77 9.04 -22.69
N LEU A 20 -30.98 9.49 -22.34
CA LEU A 20 -31.32 9.95 -20.99
C LEU A 20 -31.17 8.82 -19.96
N ALA A 21 -31.65 7.62 -20.28
CA ALA A 21 -31.52 6.45 -19.42
C ALA A 21 -30.06 6.04 -19.21
N ILE A 22 -29.23 6.06 -20.26
CA ILE A 22 -27.78 5.79 -20.16
C ILE A 22 -27.09 6.85 -19.31
N GLY A 23 -27.41 8.13 -19.50
CA GLY A 23 -26.88 9.23 -18.68
C GLY A 23 -27.23 9.08 -17.20
N LEU A 24 -28.48 8.71 -16.90
CA LEU A 24 -28.93 8.46 -15.52
C LEU A 24 -28.22 7.26 -14.89
N MET A 25 -28.06 6.17 -15.65
CA MET A 25 -27.32 4.98 -15.22
C MET A 25 -25.85 5.31 -14.95
N ALA A 26 -25.20 6.06 -15.83
CA ALA A 26 -23.81 6.47 -15.63
C ALA A 26 -23.66 7.35 -14.36
N ALA A 27 -24.58 8.29 -14.14
CA ALA A 27 -24.59 9.13 -12.95
C ALA A 27 -24.79 8.34 -11.65
N MET A 28 -25.52 7.23 -11.68
CA MET A 28 -25.73 6.36 -10.50
C MET A 28 -24.58 5.37 -10.28
N VAL A 29 -23.96 4.86 -11.34
CA VAL A 29 -22.92 3.82 -11.25
C VAL A 29 -21.55 4.39 -10.90
N LEU A 30 -21.21 5.60 -11.37
CA LEU A 30 -19.91 6.23 -11.11
C LEU A 30 -19.61 6.44 -9.60
N PRO A 31 -20.55 6.93 -8.77
CA PRO A 31 -20.34 7.05 -7.32
C PRO A 31 -20.13 5.69 -6.63
N ILE A 32 -20.87 4.66 -7.06
CA ILE A 32 -20.76 3.30 -6.52
C ILE A 32 -19.39 2.70 -6.84
N LEU A 33 -18.90 2.88 -8.07
CA LEU A 33 -17.54 2.49 -8.47
C LEU A 33 -16.47 3.25 -7.66
N GLY A 34 -16.69 4.53 -7.38
CA GLY A 34 -15.81 5.32 -6.50
C GLY A 34 -15.74 4.74 -5.08
N LEU A 35 -16.89 4.39 -4.48
CA LEU A 35 -16.94 3.78 -3.15
C LEU A 35 -16.28 2.38 -3.13
N LEU A 36 -16.48 1.56 -4.17
CA LEU A 36 -15.84 0.25 -4.31
C LEU A 36 -14.32 0.35 -4.48
N THR A 37 -13.82 1.35 -5.22
CA THR A 37 -12.38 1.56 -5.38
C THR A 37 -11.73 1.99 -4.06
N VAL A 38 -12.38 2.89 -3.29
CA VAL A 38 -11.90 3.25 -1.95
C VAL A 38 -11.91 2.04 -1.01
N GLY A 39 -13.01 1.27 -0.97
CA GLY A 39 -13.13 0.09 -0.11
C GLY A 39 -12.11 -1.01 -0.43
N THR A 40 -11.81 -1.23 -1.72
CA THR A 40 -10.79 -2.20 -2.14
C THR A 40 -9.37 -1.74 -1.82
N VAL A 41 -9.08 -0.44 -1.96
CA VAL A 41 -7.79 0.14 -1.55
C VAL A 41 -7.61 0.04 -0.03
N GLU A 42 -8.64 0.32 0.74
CA GLU A 42 -8.60 0.27 2.20
C GLU A 42 -8.50 -1.17 2.74
N ALA A 43 -9.23 -2.12 2.12
CA ALA A 43 -9.07 -3.55 2.38
C ALA A 43 -7.67 -4.05 2.02
N GLY A 44 -7.09 -3.56 0.91
CA GLY A 44 -5.71 -3.85 0.52
C GLY A 44 -4.69 -3.36 1.55
N LYS A 45 -4.86 -2.13 2.05
CA LYS A 45 -4.02 -1.57 3.13
C LYS A 45 -4.18 -2.32 4.44
N ALA A 46 -5.40 -2.72 4.81
CA ALA A 46 -5.66 -3.48 6.02
C ALA A 46 -5.04 -4.89 5.96
N ARG A 47 -5.10 -5.54 4.79
CA ARG A 47 -4.43 -6.81 4.55
C ARG A 47 -2.91 -6.68 4.63
N GLY A 48 -2.33 -5.66 3.99
CA GLY A 48 -0.91 -5.34 4.10
C GLY A 48 -0.48 -5.17 5.56
N LYS A 49 -1.22 -4.38 6.35
CA LYS A 49 -0.94 -4.19 7.79
C LYS A 49 -0.97 -5.47 8.62
N ARG A 50 -1.88 -6.40 8.33
CA ARG A 50 -1.91 -7.70 9.03
C ARG A 50 -0.73 -8.59 8.63
N GLU A 51 -0.35 -8.56 7.36
CA GLU A 51 0.79 -9.31 6.85
C GLU A 51 2.14 -8.75 7.36
N THR A 52 2.21 -7.45 7.64
CA THR A 52 3.44 -6.78 8.13
C THR A 52 3.51 -6.59 9.64
N ALA A 53 2.44 -6.87 10.41
CA ALA A 53 2.40 -6.63 11.86
C ALA A 53 3.56 -7.31 12.63
N GLY A 54 3.76 -8.61 12.42
CA GLY A 54 4.85 -9.35 13.08
C GLY A 54 6.25 -8.90 12.63
N LEU A 55 6.37 -8.39 11.40
CA LEU A 55 7.63 -7.86 10.88
C LEU A 55 7.94 -6.47 11.46
N ARG A 56 6.92 -5.65 11.71
CA ARG A 56 7.09 -4.31 12.30
C ARG A 56 7.66 -4.38 13.72
N ASP A 57 7.20 -5.35 14.53
CA ASP A 57 7.71 -5.51 15.89
C ASP A 57 9.18 -5.94 15.90
N GLU A 58 9.55 -6.90 15.05
CA GLU A 58 10.95 -7.31 14.86
C GLU A 58 11.82 -6.16 14.34
N LEU A 59 11.36 -5.44 13.31
CA LEU A 59 12.08 -4.28 12.76
C LEU A 59 12.28 -3.21 13.82
N ARG A 60 11.28 -2.94 14.66
CA ARG A 60 11.38 -1.98 15.74
C ARG A 60 12.43 -2.41 16.76
N GLN A 61 12.45 -3.68 17.16
CA GLN A 61 13.43 -4.20 18.09
C GLN A 61 14.85 -4.14 17.52
N ARG A 62 15.03 -4.43 16.23
CA ARG A 62 16.34 -4.34 15.57
C ARG A 62 16.82 -2.91 15.34
N LEU A 63 15.92 -1.99 14.99
CA LEU A 63 16.28 -0.57 14.79
C LEU A 63 16.57 0.16 16.11
N GLN A 64 16.26 -0.43 17.26
CA GLN A 64 16.75 0.05 18.56
C GLN A 64 18.24 -0.22 18.76
N ASP A 65 18.81 -1.21 18.06
CA ASP A 65 20.24 -1.45 18.04
C ASP A 65 20.89 -0.48 17.04
N PRO A 66 21.70 0.50 17.50
CA PRO A 66 22.32 1.48 16.61
C PRO A 66 23.30 0.83 15.62
N ALA A 67 23.85 -0.34 15.97
CA ALA A 67 24.79 -1.11 15.13
C ALA A 67 24.11 -1.85 13.97
N TRP A 68 22.77 -1.91 13.94
CA TRP A 68 22.02 -2.58 12.90
C TRP A 68 21.21 -1.58 12.07
N PRO A 69 21.25 -1.61 10.74
CA PRO A 69 22.01 -2.53 9.90
C PRO A 69 23.48 -2.13 9.79
N THR A 70 24.36 -3.09 9.46
CA THR A 70 25.82 -2.88 9.41
C THR A 70 26.23 -1.72 8.50
N GLU A 71 25.47 -1.49 7.44
CA GLU A 71 25.68 -0.37 6.50
C GLU A 71 25.47 1.01 7.15
N ALA A 72 24.85 1.08 8.32
CA ALA A 72 24.66 2.32 9.07
C ALA A 72 25.85 2.76 9.91
N MET A 73 26.82 1.88 10.15
CA MET A 73 28.00 2.16 10.99
C MET A 73 28.90 3.28 10.42
N GLY A 74 28.67 3.71 9.17
CA GLY A 74 29.45 4.75 8.49
C GLY A 74 28.97 6.19 8.70
N GLY A 75 27.87 6.43 9.44
CA GLY A 75 27.40 7.77 9.83
C GLY A 75 26.96 8.72 8.69
N ARG A 76 26.87 8.24 7.45
CA ARG A 76 26.40 8.98 6.27
C ARG A 76 25.10 8.39 5.74
N GLU A 77 24.39 9.11 4.87
CA GLU A 77 23.23 8.57 4.16
C GLU A 77 23.54 7.19 3.61
N TRP A 78 22.77 6.21 4.04
CA TRP A 78 23.00 4.80 3.74
C TRP A 78 21.70 4.17 3.25
N LYS A 79 21.82 3.16 2.39
CA LYS A 79 20.69 2.39 1.91
C LYS A 79 21.06 0.91 1.92
N THR A 80 20.22 0.08 2.51
CA THR A 80 20.38 -1.39 2.49
C THR A 80 19.04 -2.07 2.23
N GLU A 81 19.11 -3.28 1.70
CA GLU A 81 17.95 -4.17 1.54
C GLU A 81 18.17 -5.41 2.40
N VAL A 82 17.20 -5.71 3.25
CA VAL A 82 17.22 -6.92 4.08
C VAL A 82 15.99 -7.78 3.77
N ALA A 83 16.18 -9.08 3.73
CA ALA A 83 15.13 -10.05 3.44
C ALA A 83 14.65 -10.75 4.72
N PHE A 84 13.36 -11.02 4.81
CA PHE A 84 12.74 -11.69 5.94
C PHE A 84 11.92 -12.92 5.52
N ASP A 85 11.95 -13.95 6.36
CA ASP A 85 11.09 -15.14 6.24
C ASP A 85 9.65 -14.86 6.74
N ARG A 86 8.75 -15.84 6.59
CA ARG A 86 7.36 -15.76 7.08
C ARG A 86 7.24 -15.63 8.60
N LYS A 87 8.32 -15.93 9.35
CA LYS A 87 8.38 -15.86 10.80
C LYS A 87 9.06 -14.57 11.28
N GLY A 88 9.35 -13.62 10.38
CA GLY A 88 10.01 -12.37 10.71
C GLY A 88 11.51 -12.50 10.97
N ARG A 89 12.14 -13.62 10.59
CA ARG A 89 13.59 -13.81 10.78
C ARG A 89 14.36 -13.32 9.58
N LEU A 90 15.47 -12.65 9.83
CA LEU A 90 16.35 -12.13 8.80
C LEU A 90 17.00 -13.28 8.04
N ILE A 91 16.84 -13.29 6.72
CA ILE A 91 17.43 -14.26 5.83
C ILE A 91 18.81 -13.76 5.44
N LYS A 92 19.85 -14.58 5.69
CA LYS A 92 21.20 -14.34 5.19
C LYS A 92 21.51 -15.36 4.09
N GLY A 93 21.74 -14.89 2.86
CA GLY A 93 22.11 -15.71 1.69
C GLY A 93 21.08 -15.72 0.56
N GLU A 94 21.55 -15.96 -0.67
CA GLU A 94 20.73 -15.98 -1.91
C GLU A 94 19.72 -17.14 -1.98
N ASP A 95 19.95 -18.24 -1.23
CA ASP A 95 19.20 -19.50 -1.41
C ASP A 95 17.88 -19.60 -0.63
N ALA A 96 17.56 -18.61 0.20
CA ALA A 96 16.37 -18.64 1.02
C ALA A 96 15.27 -17.77 0.41
N ARG A 97 14.17 -18.42 -0.01
CA ARG A 97 13.01 -17.76 -0.64
C ARG A 97 12.44 -16.67 0.28
N PRO A 98 12.67 -15.38 -0.02
CA PRO A 98 12.21 -14.32 0.84
C PRO A 98 10.68 -14.24 0.83
N TRP A 99 10.10 -13.94 1.99
CA TRP A 99 8.67 -13.64 2.09
C TRP A 99 8.43 -12.15 1.92
N MET A 100 9.28 -11.33 2.54
CA MET A 100 9.28 -9.89 2.44
C MET A 100 10.70 -9.36 2.27
N LYS A 101 10.82 -8.26 1.55
CA LYS A 101 12.02 -7.44 1.45
C LYS A 101 11.75 -6.13 2.18
N VAL A 102 12.73 -5.65 2.91
CA VAL A 102 12.65 -4.37 3.59
C VAL A 102 13.81 -3.52 3.10
N GLU A 103 13.48 -2.44 2.41
CA GLU A 103 14.45 -1.41 2.11
C GLU A 103 14.53 -0.46 3.30
N LEU A 104 15.75 -0.19 3.74
CA LEU A 104 16.06 0.75 4.80
C LEU A 104 16.95 1.83 4.21
N GLU A 105 16.60 3.08 4.47
CA GLU A 105 17.29 4.27 3.97
C GLU A 105 17.50 5.23 5.13
N GLY A 106 18.75 5.38 5.56
CA GLY A 106 19.18 6.37 6.54
C GLY A 106 19.27 7.74 5.89
N MET A 107 18.54 8.71 6.43
CA MET A 107 18.45 10.07 5.91
C MET A 107 18.54 11.10 7.03
N ALA A 108 18.92 12.33 6.66
CA ALA A 108 18.76 13.47 7.56
C ALA A 108 17.26 13.66 7.86
N ALA A 109 16.91 13.79 9.15
CA ALA A 109 15.51 13.96 9.52
C ALA A 109 14.97 15.28 8.92
N PRO A 110 13.87 15.24 8.13
CA PRO A 110 13.34 16.45 7.50
C PRO A 110 12.90 17.43 8.59
N GLY A 111 13.57 18.59 8.64
CA GLY A 111 13.30 19.65 9.61
C GLY A 111 13.98 19.51 10.98
N PHE A 112 14.84 18.50 11.19
CA PHE A 112 15.58 18.33 12.45
C PHE A 112 17.01 17.84 12.20
N THR A 113 17.96 18.77 12.15
CA THR A 113 19.39 18.43 12.08
C THR A 113 19.87 18.14 13.50
N SER A 114 20.05 16.86 13.84
CA SER A 114 20.63 16.45 15.12
C SER A 114 21.85 15.57 14.89
N ASP A 115 22.93 15.86 15.62
CA ASP A 115 24.13 15.05 15.61
C ASP A 115 23.93 13.70 16.33
N ARG A 116 22.85 13.57 17.13
CA ARG A 116 22.52 12.36 17.88
C ARG A 116 21.51 11.44 17.23
N PHE A 117 20.66 11.96 16.34
CA PHE A 117 19.54 11.20 15.77
C PHE A 117 19.59 11.20 14.25
N GLU A 118 19.14 10.10 13.67
CA GLU A 118 18.88 9.98 12.24
C GLU A 118 17.46 9.49 11.99
N ALA A 119 16.92 9.81 10.82
CA ALA A 119 15.67 9.24 10.34
C ALA A 119 15.97 8.05 9.45
N VAL A 120 15.28 6.94 9.68
CA VAL A 120 15.33 5.75 8.84
C VAL A 120 13.99 5.61 8.16
N LYS A 121 13.99 5.71 6.84
CA LYS A 121 12.85 5.36 6.01
C LYS A 121 12.86 3.85 5.79
N ILE A 122 11.73 3.23 6.08
CA ILE A 122 11.50 1.79 6.00
C ILE A 122 10.43 1.56 4.94
N ARG A 123 10.74 0.75 3.92
CA ARG A 123 9.77 0.31 2.91
C ARG A 123 9.67 -1.20 2.96
N ILE A 124 8.48 -1.72 3.23
CA ILE A 124 8.21 -3.16 3.25
C ILE A 124 7.60 -3.55 1.91
N ILE A 125 8.29 -4.43 1.19
CA ILE A 125 7.96 -4.89 -0.15
C ILE A 125 7.67 -6.39 -0.09
N GLY A 126 6.53 -6.81 -0.65
CA GLY A 126 6.20 -8.24 -0.74
C GLY A 126 7.11 -8.93 -1.74
N ALA A 127 7.89 -9.93 -1.33
CA ALA A 127 8.94 -10.52 -2.17
C ALA A 127 8.42 -11.21 -3.43
N ARG A 128 7.16 -11.70 -3.42
CA ARG A 128 6.51 -12.32 -4.59
C ARG A 128 5.76 -11.33 -5.48
N SER A 129 5.24 -10.27 -4.88
CA SER A 129 4.39 -9.30 -5.57
C SER A 129 5.16 -8.10 -6.08
N GLU A 130 6.34 -7.84 -5.53
CA GLU A 130 7.15 -6.61 -5.69
C GLU A 130 6.38 -5.32 -5.39
N LYS A 131 5.18 -5.43 -4.84
CA LYS A 131 4.36 -4.31 -4.40
C LYS A 131 4.86 -3.81 -3.04
N LEU A 132 4.93 -2.49 -2.93
CA LEU A 132 5.04 -1.81 -1.65
C LEU A 132 3.80 -2.12 -0.81
N LEU A 133 4.01 -2.78 0.31
CA LEU A 133 2.95 -3.12 1.27
C LEU A 133 2.81 -2.02 2.31
N ASP A 134 3.91 -1.37 2.66
CA ASP A 134 3.97 -0.44 3.77
C ASP A 134 5.19 0.48 3.70
N GLU A 135 5.05 1.69 4.22
CA GLU A 135 6.14 2.67 4.33
C GLU A 135 6.03 3.37 5.69
N ALA A 136 7.16 3.49 6.39
CA ALA A 136 7.27 4.18 7.67
C ALA A 136 8.57 4.96 7.75
N VAL A 137 8.58 6.03 8.54
CA VAL A 137 9.80 6.76 8.91
C VAL A 137 9.94 6.68 10.42
N VAL A 138 11.09 6.20 10.87
CA VAL A 138 11.40 6.01 12.29
C VAL A 138 12.63 6.81 12.63
N GLN A 139 12.63 7.48 13.78
CA GLN A 139 13.81 8.16 14.30
C GLN A 139 14.58 7.20 15.21
N ARG A 140 15.91 7.15 15.06
CA ARG A 140 16.78 6.35 15.92
C ARG A 140 18.04 7.11 16.30
N VAL A 141 18.74 6.58 17.30
CA VAL A 141 20.02 7.12 17.78
C VAL A 141 21.13 6.71 16.80
N LYS A 142 22.00 7.66 16.44
CA LYS A 142 23.20 7.39 15.64
C LYS A 142 24.21 6.60 16.48
N GLU A 143 24.84 5.60 15.89
CA GLU A 143 26.06 5.04 16.47
C GLU A 143 27.16 6.11 16.43
N SER A 144 27.84 6.31 17.56
CA SER A 144 28.83 7.39 17.76
C SER A 144 30.24 6.94 17.44
#